data_AF-A0A3S3SU26-F1
#
_entry.id   AF-A0A3S3SU26-F1
#
_cell.length_a   1.000
_cell.length_b   1.000
_cell.length_c   1.000
_cell.angle_alpha   90.00
_cell.angle_beta   90.00
_cell.angle_gamma   90.00
#
_symmetry.space_group_name_H-M   'P 1'
#
loop_
_entity.id
_entity.type
_entity.pdbx_description
1 polymer ?
#
loop_
_entity_poly.entity_id
_entity_poly.type
_entity_poly.pdbx_seq_one_letter_code
_entity_poly.pdbx_strand_id
1 'polypeptide(L)'
;MPKDSSRSAPFKSLYLAALSGIVLWTAVIALSFVRSIHVERRQLATLAEQQARSHFNKDQAFRFWASFHGGVYVPVTEETPPNPHLSHLSERDIVTPSGKQLTLMNPAYMLHQMMGQFEKLYGVKGRITSLQFFNPDNAPDEWDKKPQT
;
A
#
# COMPACT_ATOMS: atom_id res chain seq x y z
N MET A 1 -20.32 -60.07 59.00
CA MET A 1 -20.29 -59.54 57.63
C MET A 1 -19.28 -58.40 57.57
N PRO A 2 -18.11 -58.54 56.93
CA PRO A 2 -17.21 -57.41 56.73
C PRO A 2 -17.60 -56.65 55.45
N LYS A 3 -17.57 -55.32 55.54
CA LYS A 3 -17.82 -54.38 54.45
C LYS A 3 -16.52 -54.25 53.66
N ASP A 4 -16.51 -54.70 52.42
CA ASP A 4 -15.33 -54.64 51.55
C ASP A 4 -15.28 -53.25 50.89
N SER A 5 -14.33 -52.42 51.31
CA SER A 5 -14.16 -51.03 50.85
C SER A 5 -12.75 -50.80 50.37
N SER A 6 -12.41 -51.19 49.14
CA SER A 6 -11.12 -50.84 48.52
C SER A 6 -11.02 -51.19 47.02
N ARG A 7 -11.82 -50.56 46.14
CA ARG A 7 -11.53 -50.54 44.68
C ARG A 7 -12.01 -49.23 44.00
N SER A 8 -11.47 -48.08 44.41
CA SER A 8 -11.75 -46.79 43.73
C SER A 8 -10.50 -46.07 43.20
N ALA A 9 -9.33 -46.70 43.24
CA ALA A 9 -8.05 -46.08 42.87
C ALA A 9 -7.74 -45.98 41.35
N PRO A 10 -8.03 -47.00 40.49
CA PRO A 10 -7.54 -46.98 39.11
C PRO A 10 -8.30 -46.02 38.17
N PHE A 11 -9.57 -45.74 38.48
CA PHE A 11 -10.37 -44.83 37.68
C PHE A 11 -9.97 -43.36 37.92
N LYS A 12 -9.69 -42.97 39.16
CA LYS A 12 -9.31 -41.58 39.50
C LYS A 12 -8.00 -41.15 38.83
N SER A 13 -6.99 -42.03 38.81
CA SER A 13 -5.71 -41.75 38.15
C SER A 13 -5.86 -41.62 36.63
N LEU A 14 -6.71 -42.44 36.00
CA LEU A 14 -7.01 -42.33 34.58
C LEU A 14 -7.73 -41.02 34.24
N TYR A 15 -8.71 -40.60 35.05
CA TYR A 15 -9.39 -39.31 34.88
C TYR A 15 -8.43 -38.12 35.02
N LEU A 16 -7.52 -38.14 36.01
CA LEU A 16 -6.53 -37.09 36.19
C LEU A 16 -5.53 -37.02 35.02
N ALA A 17 -5.12 -38.16 34.48
CA ALA A 17 -4.24 -38.23 33.31
C ALA A 17 -4.95 -37.75 32.02
N ALA A 18 -6.23 -38.07 31.84
CA ALA A 18 -7.02 -37.57 30.72
C ALA A 18 -7.21 -36.05 30.83
N LEU A 19 -7.52 -35.54 32.02
CA LEU A 19 -7.68 -34.11 32.27
C LEU A 19 -6.37 -33.35 32.03
N SER A 20 -5.24 -33.86 32.50
CA SER A 20 -3.94 -33.23 32.25
C SER A 20 -3.57 -33.24 30.77
N GLY A 21 -3.89 -34.31 30.04
CA GLY A 21 -3.73 -34.39 28.59
C GLY A 21 -4.55 -33.31 27.86
N ILE A 22 -5.82 -33.13 28.24
CA ILE A 22 -6.70 -32.10 27.65
C ILE A 22 -6.18 -30.69 27.97
N VAL A 23 -5.78 -30.43 29.22
CA VAL A 23 -5.24 -29.12 29.62
C VAL A 23 -3.95 -28.81 28.87
N LEU A 24 -3.03 -29.77 28.77
CA LEU A 24 -1.79 -29.61 28.03
C LEU A 24 -2.06 -29.36 26.55
N TRP A 25 -2.95 -30.13 25.93
CA TRP A 25 -3.30 -29.95 24.52
C TRP A 25 -3.94 -28.59 24.25
N THR A 26 -4.84 -28.15 25.14
CA THR A 26 -5.47 -26.83 25.07
C THR A 26 -4.44 -25.72 25.20
N ALA A 27 -3.46 -25.88 26.10
CA ALA A 27 -2.36 -24.92 26.25
C ALA A 27 -1.47 -24.84 25.00
N VAL A 28 -1.17 -25.98 24.36
CA VAL A 28 -0.41 -26.01 23.10
C VAL A 28 -1.16 -25.30 21.97
N ILE A 29 -2.47 -25.58 21.82
CA ILE A 29 -3.31 -24.89 20.82
C ILE A 29 -3.37 -23.39 21.10
N ALA A 30 -3.60 -22.99 22.34
CA ALA A 30 -3.68 -21.58 22.73
C ALA A 30 -2.37 -20.83 22.44
N LEU A 31 -1.23 -21.43 22.79
CA LEU A 31 0.08 -20.86 22.50
C LEU A 31 0.34 -20.76 20.98
N SER A 32 -0.01 -21.79 20.23
CA SER A 32 0.08 -21.80 18.76
C SER A 32 -0.76 -20.68 18.14
N PHE A 33 -2.00 -20.54 18.59
CA PHE A 33 -2.93 -19.51 18.13
C PHE A 33 -2.42 -18.09 18.43
N VAL A 34 -1.97 -17.84 19.66
CA VAL A 34 -1.36 -16.55 20.03
C VAL A 34 -0.15 -16.24 19.17
N ARG A 35 0.74 -17.22 18.94
CA ARG A 35 1.88 -17.03 18.04
C ARG A 35 1.46 -16.74 16.62
N SER A 36 0.44 -17.44 16.10
CA SER A 36 -0.05 -17.23 14.73
C SER A 36 -0.52 -15.79 14.53
N ILE A 37 -1.28 -15.24 15.48
CA ILE A 37 -1.73 -13.84 15.43
C ILE A 37 -0.55 -12.87 15.42
N HIS A 38 0.48 -13.13 16.24
CA HIS A 38 1.65 -12.27 16.30
C HIS A 38 2.48 -12.31 15.00
N VAL A 39 2.63 -13.49 14.40
CA VAL A 39 3.35 -13.67 13.13
C VAL A 39 2.59 -13.00 11.99
N GLU A 40 1.27 -13.21 11.90
CA GLU A 40 0.43 -12.63 10.85
C GLU A 40 0.49 -11.10 10.86
N ARG A 41 0.41 -10.47 12.04
CA ARG A 41 0.53 -9.00 12.17
C ARG A 41 1.86 -8.47 11.64
N ARG A 42 2.96 -9.16 11.93
CA ARG A 42 4.30 -8.76 11.43
C ARG A 42 4.40 -8.94 9.92
N GLN A 43 3.88 -10.04 9.39
CA GLN A 43 3.87 -10.31 7.96
C GLN A 43 3.04 -9.27 7.20
N LEU A 44 1.85 -8.92 7.70
CA LEU A 44 1.01 -7.88 7.11
C LEU A 44 1.74 -6.53 7.04
N ALA A 45 2.45 -6.13 8.10
CA ALA A 45 3.22 -4.90 8.10
C ALA A 45 4.36 -4.93 7.05
N THR A 46 5.11 -6.02 6.98
CA THR A 46 6.18 -6.19 5.98
C THR A 46 5.63 -6.20 4.55
N LEU A 47 4.50 -6.87 4.31
CA LEU A 47 3.85 -6.89 3.01
C LEU A 47 3.37 -5.50 2.60
N ALA A 48 2.74 -4.76 3.51
CA ALA A 48 2.31 -3.39 3.26
C ALA A 48 3.50 -2.47 2.93
N GLU A 49 4.61 -2.59 3.66
CA GLU A 49 5.84 -1.83 3.38
C GLU A 49 6.44 -2.18 2.01
N GLN A 50 6.54 -3.48 1.69
CA GLN A 50 7.06 -3.94 0.40
C GLN A 50 6.18 -3.47 -0.76
N GLN A 51 4.86 -3.53 -0.59
CA GLN A 51 3.91 -3.02 -1.57
C GLN A 51 4.11 -1.50 -1.76
N ALA A 52 4.15 -0.72 -0.68
CA ALA A 52 4.39 0.73 -0.76
C ALA A 52 5.71 1.07 -1.47
N ARG A 53 6.80 0.36 -1.14
CA ARG A 53 8.11 0.52 -1.82
C ARG A 53 8.05 0.16 -3.30
N SER A 54 7.35 -0.92 -3.64
CA SER A 54 7.20 -1.36 -5.04
C SER A 54 6.44 -0.31 -5.88
N HIS A 55 5.33 0.21 -5.35
CA HIS A 55 4.57 1.28 -6.02
C HIS A 55 5.40 2.56 -6.16
N PHE A 56 6.11 2.97 -5.09
CA PHE A 56 6.99 4.14 -5.14
C PHE A 56 8.09 3.98 -6.20
N ASN A 57 8.76 2.83 -6.25
CA ASN A 57 9.80 2.56 -7.22
C ASN A 57 9.25 2.58 -8.66
N LYS A 58 8.03 2.08 -8.88
CA LYS A 58 7.36 2.12 -10.18
C LYS A 58 7.08 3.56 -10.61
N ASP A 59 6.55 4.40 -9.71
CA ASP A 59 6.26 5.81 -9.99
C ASP A 59 7.55 6.60 -10.27
N GLN A 60 8.62 6.30 -9.52
CA GLN A 60 9.94 6.88 -9.74
C GLN A 60 10.51 6.49 -11.11
N ALA A 61 10.47 5.20 -11.47
CA ALA A 61 10.93 4.72 -12.77
C ALA A 61 10.15 5.37 -13.93
N PHE A 62 8.82 5.48 -13.80
CA PHE A 62 7.97 6.15 -14.79
C PHE A 62 8.33 7.64 -14.94
N ARG A 63 8.50 8.35 -13.82
CA ARG A 63 8.94 9.75 -13.84
C ARG A 63 10.30 9.93 -14.49
N PHE A 64 11.26 9.06 -14.21
CA PHE A 64 12.59 9.12 -14.82
C PHE A 64 12.53 8.85 -16.31
N TRP A 65 11.82 7.81 -16.74
CA TRP A 65 11.61 7.52 -18.16
C TRP A 65 11.00 8.73 -18.87
N ALA A 66 9.93 9.31 -18.33
CA ALA A 66 9.27 10.46 -18.92
C ALA A 66 10.17 11.71 -18.95
N SER A 67 10.96 11.93 -17.90
CA SER A 67 11.91 13.06 -17.83
C SER A 67 13.04 12.90 -18.83
N PHE A 68 13.55 11.67 -19.00
CA PHE A 68 14.59 11.34 -19.96
C PHE A 68 14.17 11.66 -21.40
N HIS A 69 12.89 11.48 -21.72
CA HIS A 69 12.33 11.86 -23.02
C HIS A 69 11.90 13.34 -23.13
N GLY A 70 12.03 14.14 -22.06
CA GLY A 70 11.60 15.54 -22.03
C GLY A 70 10.09 15.75 -21.92
N GLY A 71 9.32 14.67 -21.76
CA GLY A 71 7.86 14.67 -21.77
C GLY A 71 7.27 13.84 -22.91
N VAL A 72 5.94 13.88 -23.03
CA VAL A 72 5.21 13.16 -24.08
C VAL A 72 4.10 14.06 -24.62
N TYR A 73 3.96 14.14 -25.94
CA TYR A 73 2.84 14.82 -26.57
C TYR A 73 1.61 13.94 -26.56
N VAL A 74 0.50 14.49 -26.10
CA VAL A 74 -0.80 13.81 -26.05
C VAL A 74 -1.90 14.69 -26.66
N PRO A 75 -3.02 14.11 -27.10
CA PRO A 75 -4.15 14.89 -27.62
C PRO A 75 -4.69 15.86 -26.58
N VAL A 76 -5.01 17.07 -27.01
CA VAL A 76 -5.73 18.03 -26.17
C VAL A 76 -7.16 17.53 -25.95
N THR A 77 -7.57 17.41 -24.69
CA THR A 77 -8.92 17.04 -24.28
C THR A 77 -9.34 17.86 -23.06
N GLU A 78 -10.60 17.78 -22.64
CA GLU A 78 -11.06 18.39 -21.38
C GLU A 78 -10.33 17.83 -20.16
N GLU A 79 -9.97 16.54 -20.21
CA GLU A 79 -9.21 15.85 -19.16
C GLU A 79 -7.71 16.15 -19.21
N THR A 80 -7.20 16.52 -20.38
CA THR A 80 -5.79 16.84 -20.61
C THR A 80 -5.63 18.20 -21.31
N PRO A 81 -5.99 19.31 -20.65
CA PRO A 81 -5.77 20.65 -21.19
C PRO A 81 -4.26 20.98 -21.22
N PRO A 82 -3.83 21.91 -22.09
CA PRO A 82 -2.46 22.39 -22.11
C PRO A 82 -2.02 22.96 -20.76
N ASN A 83 -0.85 22.55 -20.28
CA ASN A 83 -0.36 22.96 -18.98
C ASN A 83 0.09 24.44 -19.00
N PRO A 84 -0.55 25.35 -18.24
CA PRO A 84 -0.17 26.77 -18.21
C PRO A 84 1.26 27.00 -17.73
N HIS A 85 1.80 26.14 -16.87
CA HIS A 85 3.17 26.27 -16.35
C HIS A 85 4.25 25.99 -17.39
N LEU A 86 3.88 25.41 -18.53
CA LEU A 86 4.78 25.16 -19.66
C LEU A 86 4.64 26.22 -20.76
N SER A 87 3.93 27.33 -20.51
CA SER A 87 3.70 28.39 -21.52
C SER A 87 4.97 29.06 -22.05
N HIS A 88 6.08 28.94 -21.31
CA HIS A 88 7.39 29.45 -21.71
C HIS A 88 8.08 28.58 -22.77
N LEU A 89 7.56 27.37 -23.06
CA LEU A 89 8.07 26.48 -24.09
C LEU A 89 7.37 26.76 -25.42
N SER A 90 8.14 27.06 -26.47
CA SER A 90 7.61 27.36 -27.80
C SER A 90 6.86 26.17 -28.42
N GLU A 91 7.33 24.95 -28.15
CA GLU A 91 6.73 23.72 -28.66
C GLU A 91 5.79 23.07 -27.63
N ARG A 92 5.23 23.81 -26.66
CA ARG A 92 4.27 23.22 -25.70
C ARG A 92 3.09 22.57 -26.44
N ASP A 93 2.51 23.30 -27.40
CA ASP A 93 1.36 22.85 -28.16
C ASP A 93 1.74 22.77 -29.63
N ILE A 94 1.45 21.64 -30.27
CA ILE A 94 1.76 21.38 -31.68
C ILE A 94 0.53 20.86 -32.42
N VAL A 95 0.53 21.01 -33.74
CA VAL A 95 -0.49 20.44 -34.60
C VAL A 95 0.18 19.42 -35.52
N THR A 96 -0.34 18.19 -35.54
CA THR A 96 0.17 17.16 -36.44
C THR A 96 -0.14 17.52 -37.90
N PRO A 97 0.56 16.92 -38.89
CA PRO A 97 0.20 17.10 -40.30
C PRO A 97 -1.24 16.70 -40.65
N SER A 98 -1.86 15.84 -39.84
CA SER A 98 -3.27 15.45 -39.96
C SER A 98 -4.26 16.41 -39.27
N GLY A 99 -3.78 17.52 -38.70
CA GLY A 99 -4.61 18.54 -38.04
C GLY A 99 -4.94 18.25 -36.58
N LYS A 100 -4.34 17.23 -35.96
CA LYS A 100 -4.60 16.90 -34.55
C LYS A 100 -3.80 17.82 -33.62
N GLN A 101 -4.49 18.45 -32.68
CA GLN A 101 -3.83 19.26 -31.64
C GLN A 101 -3.25 18.36 -30.54
N LEU A 102 -1.99 18.57 -30.22
CA LEU A 102 -1.28 17.89 -29.14
C LEU A 102 -0.69 18.91 -28.17
N THR A 103 -0.65 18.57 -26.89
CA THR A 103 0.06 19.32 -25.84
C THR A 103 1.14 18.45 -25.23
N LEU A 104 2.26 19.06 -24.84
CA LEU A 104 3.33 18.42 -24.10
C LEU A 104 2.87 18.18 -22.65
N MET A 105 2.85 16.93 -22.24
CA MET A 105 2.79 16.57 -20.83
C MET A 105 4.21 16.43 -20.28
N ASN A 106 4.48 17.12 -19.17
CA ASN A 106 5.69 16.89 -18.39
C ASN A 106 5.46 15.76 -17.35
N PRO A 107 6.54 15.18 -16.79
CA PRO A 107 6.44 14.08 -15.82
C PRO A 107 5.59 14.38 -14.58
N ALA A 108 5.56 15.65 -14.14
CA ALA A 108 4.74 16.06 -13.01
C ALA A 108 3.24 15.99 -13.36
N TYR A 109 2.84 16.51 -14.53
CA TYR A 109 1.47 16.46 -15.01
C TYR A 109 1.02 15.00 -15.24
N MET A 110 1.86 14.18 -15.86
CA MET A 110 1.57 12.76 -16.07
C MET A 110 1.28 12.02 -14.76
N LEU A 111 2.13 12.19 -13.74
CA LEU A 111 1.89 11.49 -12.48
C LEU A 111 0.63 11.98 -11.77
N HIS A 112 0.37 13.29 -11.79
CA HIS A 112 -0.85 13.87 -11.24
C HIS A 112 -2.10 13.30 -11.89
N GLN A 113 -2.14 13.28 -13.22
CA GLN A 113 -3.26 12.70 -13.96
C GLN A 113 -3.41 11.20 -13.67
N MET A 114 -2.30 10.45 -13.62
CA MET A 114 -2.32 9.02 -13.32
C MET A 114 -2.90 8.74 -11.92
N MET A 115 -2.45 9.48 -10.91
CA MET A 115 -2.94 9.34 -9.53
C MET A 115 -4.40 9.80 -9.39
N GLY A 116 -4.81 10.86 -10.09
CA GLY A 116 -6.18 11.38 -10.01
C GLY A 116 -7.23 10.52 -10.73
N GLN A 117 -6.89 9.96 -11.90
CA GLN A 117 -7.85 9.25 -12.74
C GLN A 117 -7.80 7.73 -12.59
N PHE A 118 -6.64 7.16 -12.23
CA PHE A 118 -6.41 5.73 -12.25
C PHE A 118 -6.09 5.14 -10.87
N GLU A 119 -6.40 5.84 -9.77
CA GLU A 119 -6.24 5.38 -8.38
C GLU A 119 -6.82 3.97 -8.17
N LYS A 120 -8.02 3.71 -8.72
CA LYS A 120 -8.72 2.42 -8.60
C LYS A 120 -8.00 1.26 -9.29
N LEU A 121 -7.31 1.52 -10.41
CA LEU A 121 -6.53 0.49 -11.11
C LEU A 121 -5.20 0.22 -10.39
N TYR A 122 -4.63 1.24 -9.76
CA TYR A 122 -3.40 1.11 -8.98
C TYR A 122 -3.62 0.38 -7.66
N GLY A 123 -4.85 0.36 -7.14
CA GLY A 123 -5.23 -0.35 -5.90
C GLY A 123 -4.65 0.25 -4.62
N VAL A 124 -3.84 1.31 -4.74
CA VAL A 124 -3.21 2.05 -3.65
C VAL A 124 -3.39 3.53 -3.90
N LYS A 125 -3.92 4.24 -2.91
CA LYS A 125 -4.04 5.70 -2.94
C LYS A 125 -2.69 6.32 -2.59
N GLY A 126 -2.01 6.87 -3.59
CA GLY A 126 -0.83 7.70 -3.41
C GLY A 126 -1.17 9.18 -3.56
N ARG A 127 -0.51 10.05 -2.79
CA ARG A 127 -0.55 11.50 -2.98
C ARG A 127 0.87 12.04 -2.98
N ILE A 128 1.17 12.92 -3.92
CA ILE A 128 2.43 13.66 -3.93
C ILE A 128 2.25 14.85 -2.99
N THR A 129 3.15 14.97 -2.02
CA THR A 129 3.19 16.14 -1.13
C THR A 129 4.63 16.60 -0.94
N SER A 130 4.80 17.87 -0.56
CA SER A 130 6.09 18.45 -0.23
C SER A 130 5.87 19.64 0.71
N LEU A 131 6.79 19.86 1.66
CA LEU A 131 6.80 21.08 2.48
C LEU A 131 7.04 22.34 1.64
N GLN A 132 7.71 22.21 0.50
CA GLN A 132 7.89 23.25 -0.51
C GLN A 132 7.20 22.80 -1.79
N PHE A 133 6.05 23.39 -2.10
CA PHE A 133 5.22 22.99 -3.22
C PHE A 133 4.95 24.16 -4.16
N PHE A 134 5.02 23.87 -5.45
CA PHE A 134 4.63 24.81 -6.52
C PHE A 134 3.17 24.61 -6.95
N ASN A 135 2.70 23.35 -6.99
CA ASN A 135 1.29 23.02 -7.15
C ASN A 135 0.59 23.04 -5.78
N PRO A 136 -0.43 23.90 -5.56
CA PRO A 136 -1.21 23.92 -4.31
C PRO A 136 -1.79 22.57 -3.88
N ASP A 137 -2.13 21.68 -4.82
CA ASP A 137 -2.67 20.34 -4.51
C ASP A 137 -1.65 19.44 -3.81
N ASN A 138 -0.36 19.77 -3.90
CA ASN A 138 0.71 19.06 -3.20
C ASN A 138 0.91 19.57 -1.76
N ALA A 139 0.10 20.52 -1.28
CA ALA A 139 0.22 21.03 0.08
C ALA A 139 0.13 19.89 1.11
N PRO A 140 1.03 19.88 2.10
CA PRO A 140 1.02 18.86 3.14
C PRO A 140 -0.14 19.10 4.10
N ASP A 141 -0.82 18.03 4.49
CA ASP A 141 -1.83 18.08 5.53
C ASP A 141 -1.20 18.10 6.94
N GLU A 142 -2.02 18.15 7.98
CA GLU A 142 -1.53 18.17 9.37
C GLU A 142 -0.80 16.89 9.80
N TRP A 143 -1.03 15.77 9.09
CA TRP A 143 -0.29 14.53 9.31
C TRP A 143 1.08 14.61 8.61
N ASP A 144 1.13 15.07 7.35
CA ASP A 144 2.34 15.18 6.54
C ASP A 144 3.39 16.12 7.14
N LYS A 145 2.94 17.15 7.86
CA LYS A 145 3.83 18.14 8.50
C LYS A 145 4.60 17.57 9.70
N LYS A 146 4.21 16.39 10.22
CA LYS A 146 4.88 15.78 11.37
C LYS A 146 6.18 15.09 10.93
N PRO A 147 7.25 15.14 11.73
CA PRO A 147 8.45 14.35 11.47
C PRO A 147 8.08 12.87 11.43
N GLN A 148 8.31 12.22 10.28
CA GLN A 148 8.13 10.78 10.15
C GLN A 148 9.44 10.11 10.61
N THR A 149 9.40 9.46 11.78
CA THR A 149 10.52 8.72 12.39
C THR A 149 10.55 7.27 11.98
#